data_AF-J2XM68-F1
#
_entry.id   AF-J2XM68-F1
#
_cell.length_a   1.000
_cell.length_b   1.000
_cell.length_c   1.000
_cell.angle_alpha   90.00
_cell.angle_beta   90.00
_cell.angle_gamma   90.00
#
_symmetry.space_group_name_H-M   'P 1'
#
loop_
_entity.id
_entity.type
_entity.pdbx_description
1 polymer ?
#
loop_
_entity_poly.entity_id
_entity_poly.type
_entity_poly.pdbx_seq_one_letter_code
_entity_poly.pdbx_strand_id
1 'polypeptide(L)'
;MKKLYKLFHTTASIAGAIICFVRNYCVDNPWVISGLKKLMVVSSIIITILSAMLWHISATWQEDVAQVQNIDQAKAIAITTAAAVLNTKAAMLGVIAALMNALYFWIGTLSRSKE
;
A
#
# COMPACT_ATOMS: atom_id res chain seq x y z
N MET A 1 7.59 -26.69 -11.79
CA MET A 1 7.97 -26.26 -10.42
C MET A 1 9.39 -25.69 -10.28
N LYS A 2 10.44 -26.29 -10.86
CA LYS A 2 11.84 -25.79 -10.74
C LYS A 2 12.05 -24.31 -11.17
N LYS A 3 11.35 -23.83 -12.21
CA LYS A 3 11.44 -22.44 -12.68
C LYS A 3 10.84 -21.43 -11.68
N LEU A 4 9.69 -21.77 -11.08
CA LEU A 4 9.02 -20.92 -10.10
C LEU A 4 9.83 -20.80 -8.80
N TYR A 5 10.40 -21.92 -8.36
CA TYR A 5 11.33 -21.95 -7.23
C TYR A 5 12.57 -21.10 -7.47
N LYS A 6 13.19 -21.22 -8.66
CA LYS A 6 14.36 -20.41 -9.02
C LYS A 6 14.03 -18.91 -9.06
N LEU A 7 12.86 -18.53 -9.57
CA LEU A 7 12.40 -17.15 -9.58
C LEU A 7 12.24 -16.63 -8.14
N PHE A 8 11.53 -17.36 -7.29
CA PHE A 8 11.31 -16.99 -5.89
C PHE A 8 12.62 -16.84 -5.13
N HIS A 9 13.55 -17.78 -5.29
CA HIS A 9 14.88 -17.72 -4.67
C HIS A 9 15.64 -16.47 -5.13
N THR A 10 15.70 -16.20 -6.44
CA THR A 10 16.38 -15.01 -6.96
C THR A 10 15.76 -13.72 -6.42
N THR A 11 14.44 -13.61 -6.40
CA THR A 11 13.74 -12.44 -5.86
C THR A 11 14.02 -12.27 -4.37
N ALA A 12 14.02 -13.35 -3.59
CA ALA A 12 14.34 -13.31 -2.17
C ALA A 12 15.80 -12.90 -1.91
N SER A 13 16.76 -13.41 -2.69
CA SER A 13 18.17 -13.00 -2.59
C SER A 13 18.37 -11.52 -2.92
N ILE A 14 17.72 -11.02 -3.98
CA ILE A 14 17.76 -9.60 -4.35
C ILE A 14 17.16 -8.75 -3.24
N ALA A 15 16.00 -9.13 -2.69
CA ALA A 15 15.37 -8.43 -1.59
C ALA A 15 16.28 -8.39 -0.35
N GLY A 16 16.93 -9.51 -0.01
CA GLY A 16 17.91 -9.57 1.09
C GLY A 16 19.09 -8.63 0.88
N ALA A 17 19.66 -8.59 -0.33
CA ALA A 17 20.76 -7.69 -0.66
C ALA A 17 20.36 -6.21 -0.53
N ILE A 18 19.17 -5.85 -1.01
CA ILE A 18 18.62 -4.48 -0.88
C ILE A 18 18.42 -4.13 0.60
N ILE A 19 17.85 -5.03 1.41
CA ILE A 19 17.65 -4.81 2.85
C ILE A 19 19.00 -4.56 3.56
N CYS A 20 20.02 -5.37 3.26
CA CYS A 20 21.35 -5.18 3.83
C CYS A 20 21.99 -3.85 3.42
N PHE A 21 21.86 -3.48 2.14
CA PHE A 21 22.37 -2.20 1.64
C PHE A 21 21.69 -1.01 2.32
N VAL A 22 20.35 -1.00 2.36
CA VAL A 22 19.55 0.04 3.02
C VAL A 22 19.89 0.13 4.51
N ARG A 23 20.03 -1.02 5.18
CA ARG A 23 20.45 -1.07 6.59
C ARG A 23 21.79 -0.38 6.79
N ASN A 24 22.81 -0.77 6.04
CA ASN A 24 24.15 -0.20 6.18
C ASN A 24 24.14 1.31 5.91
N TYR A 25 23.49 1.73 4.83
CA TYR A 25 23.37 3.15 4.50
C TYR A 25 22.66 3.97 5.60
N CYS A 26 21.58 3.44 6.19
CA CYS A 26 20.85 4.09 7.28
C CYS A 26 21.67 4.13 8.59
N VAL A 27 22.44 3.08 8.88
CA VAL A 27 23.33 3.03 10.04
C VAL A 27 24.45 4.06 9.88
N ASP A 28 25.02 4.20 8.68
CA ASP A 28 26.08 5.19 8.40
C ASP A 28 25.55 6.63 8.43
N ASN A 29 24.25 6.83 8.15
CA ASN A 29 23.63 8.16 8.06
C ASN A 29 22.38 8.29 8.97
N PRO A 30 22.54 8.52 10.29
CA PRO A 30 21.42 8.55 11.24
C PRO A 30 20.32 9.59 10.94
N TRP A 31 20.68 10.71 10.29
CA TRP A 31 19.73 11.74 9.89
C TRP A 31 18.73 11.23 8.83
N VAL A 32 19.12 10.27 8.00
CA VAL A 32 18.27 9.62 6.99
C VAL A 32 17.13 8.86 7.64
N ILE A 33 17.39 8.20 8.78
CA ILE A 33 16.37 7.48 9.56
C ILE A 33 15.24 8.44 9.97
N SER A 34 15.60 9.60 10.54
CA SER A 34 14.61 10.61 10.98
C SER A 34 13.82 11.18 9.80
N GLY A 35 14.51 11.50 8.69
CA GLY A 35 13.88 12.00 7.46
C GLY A 35 12.90 10.99 6.84
N LEU A 36 13.32 9.73 6.69
CA LEU A 36 12.49 8.65 6.16
C LEU A 36 11.26 8.41 7.03
N LYS A 37 11.40 8.36 8.36
CA LYS A 37 10.25 8.18 9.27
C LYS A 37 9.20 9.28 9.10
N LYS A 38 9.62 10.54 8.99
CA LYS A 38 8.69 11.67 8.75
C LYS A 38 8.00 11.54 7.40
N LEU A 39 8.77 11.27 6.34
CA LEU A 39 8.24 11.09 5.00
C LEU A 39 7.21 9.96 4.95
N MET A 40 7.52 8.81 5.57
CA MET A 40 6.63 7.65 5.63
C MET A 40 5.32 7.95 6.35
N VAL A 41 5.36 8.70 7.45
CA VAL A 41 4.13 9.11 8.15
C VAL A 41 3.27 10.00 7.26
N VAL A 42 3.85 11.04 6.66
CA VAL A 42 3.11 11.98 5.79
C VAL A 42 2.52 11.25 4.58
N SER A 43 3.32 10.44 3.88
CA SER A 43 2.86 9.65 2.75
C SER A 43 1.79 8.64 3.14
N SER A 44 1.92 7.98 4.31
CA SER A 44 0.90 7.05 4.79
C SER A 44 -0.43 7.75 5.07
N ILE A 45 -0.43 8.95 5.65
CA ILE A 45 -1.64 9.74 5.86
C ILE A 45 -2.33 10.04 4.53
N ILE A 46 -1.56 10.51 3.54
CA ILE A 46 -2.08 10.84 2.20
C ILE A 46 -2.70 9.59 1.55
N ILE A 47 -2.01 8.45 1.60
CA ILE A 47 -2.50 7.19 1.03
C ILE A 47 -3.79 6.73 1.72
N THR A 48 -3.87 6.82 3.05
CA THR A 48 -5.07 6.46 3.80
C THR A 48 -6.25 7.35 3.42
N ILE A 49 -6.04 8.67 3.29
CA ILE A 49 -7.08 9.61 2.85
C ILE A 49 -7.57 9.24 1.43
N LEU A 50 -6.65 9.01 0.49
CA LEU A 50 -7.01 8.62 -0.88
C LEU A 50 -7.76 7.28 -0.92
N SER A 51 -7.32 6.31 -0.12
CA SER A 51 -8.00 5.02 0.05
C SER A 51 -9.44 5.21 0.53
N ALA A 52 -9.65 6.03 1.55
CA ALA A 52 -10.97 6.32 2.09
C ALA A 52 -11.86 7.03 1.06
N MET A 53 -11.32 8.01 0.33
CA MET A 53 -12.06 8.71 -0.73
C MET A 53 -12.53 7.74 -1.83
N LEU A 54 -11.67 6.84 -2.31
CA LEU A 54 -12.04 5.85 -3.32
C LEU A 54 -13.11 4.89 -2.82
N TRP A 55 -13.01 4.46 -1.56
CA TRP A 55 -14.00 3.60 -0.92
C TRP A 55 -15.36 4.30 -0.79
N HIS A 56 -15.38 5.56 -0.35
CA HIS A 56 -16.62 6.34 -0.26
C HIS A 56 -17.28 6.57 -1.61
N ILE A 57 -16.52 6.93 -2.66
CA ILE A 57 -17.05 7.08 -4.02
C ILE A 57 -17.66 5.76 -4.50
N SER A 58 -16.97 4.64 -4.29
CA SER A 58 -17.48 3.32 -4.63
C SER A 58 -18.79 3.00 -3.91
N ALA A 59 -18.90 3.33 -2.62
CA ALA A 59 -20.10 3.08 -1.82
C ALA A 59 -21.27 3.92 -2.32
N THR A 60 -21.06 5.23 -2.55
CA THR A 60 -22.10 6.13 -3.07
C THR A 60 -22.65 5.65 -4.41
N TRP A 61 -21.78 5.23 -5.33
CA TRP A 61 -22.23 4.70 -6.62
C TRP A 61 -23.07 3.43 -6.52
N GLN A 62 -22.79 2.57 -5.52
CA GLN A 62 -23.60 1.38 -5.28
C GLN A 62 -24.93 1.73 -4.62
N GLU A 63 -24.96 2.71 -3.73
CA GLU A 63 -26.19 3.24 -3.11
C GLU A 63 -27.10 3.88 -4.17
N ASP A 64 -26.55 4.71 -5.06
CA ASP A 64 -27.29 5.35 -6.15
C ASP A 64 -27.98 4.31 -7.05
N VAL A 65 -27.28 3.23 -7.41
CA VAL A 65 -27.85 2.13 -8.20
C VAL A 65 -28.95 1.40 -7.44
N ALA A 66 -28.80 1.21 -6.14
CA ALA A 66 -29.79 0.51 -5.32
C ALA A 66 -31.07 1.33 -5.09
N GLN A 67 -30.98 2.66 -5.06
CA GLN A 67 -32.11 3.55 -4.80
C GLN A 67 -32.93 3.91 -6.04
N VAL A 68 -32.34 3.82 -7.24
CA VAL A 68 -33.04 4.15 -8.49
C VAL A 68 -33.96 3.00 -8.93
N GLN A 69 -35.26 3.21 -8.81
CA GLN A 69 -36.26 2.31 -9.38
C GLN A 69 -36.25 2.44 -10.92
N ASN A 70 -36.06 1.32 -11.63
CA ASN A 70 -35.96 1.21 -13.10
C ASN A 70 -34.66 1.70 -13.75
N ILE A 71 -33.50 1.45 -13.12
CA ILE A 71 -32.23 1.65 -13.81
C ILE A 71 -32.08 0.62 -14.95
N ASP A 72 -31.54 1.06 -16.09
CA ASP A 72 -31.15 0.16 -17.17
C ASP A 72 -30.10 -0.85 -16.66
N GLN A 73 -30.37 -2.15 -16.85
CA GLN A 73 -29.52 -3.23 -16.36
C GLN A 73 -28.09 -3.13 -16.88
N ALA A 74 -27.89 -2.64 -18.11
CA ALA A 74 -26.56 -2.42 -18.66
C ALA A 74 -25.79 -1.33 -17.88
N LYS A 75 -26.47 -0.26 -17.48
CA LYS A 75 -25.89 0.83 -16.68
C LYS A 75 -25.59 0.38 -15.25
N ALA A 76 -26.49 -0.37 -14.61
CA ALA A 76 -26.25 -0.93 -13.29
C ALA A 76 -24.98 -1.79 -13.26
N ILE A 77 -24.84 -2.73 -14.21
CA ILE A 77 -23.65 -3.60 -14.29
C ILE A 77 -22.37 -2.79 -14.48
N ALA A 78 -22.39 -1.77 -15.35
CA ALA A 78 -21.24 -0.92 -15.60
C ALA A 78 -20.81 -0.16 -14.32
N ILE A 79 -21.76 0.42 -13.59
CA ILE A 79 -21.50 1.14 -12.34
C ILE A 79 -20.99 0.19 -11.25
N THR A 80 -21.62 -0.96 -11.07
CA THR A 80 -21.17 -1.97 -10.08
C THR A 80 -19.75 -2.46 -10.38
N THR A 81 -19.42 -2.67 -11.64
CA THR A 81 -18.07 -3.08 -12.06
C THR A 81 -17.05 -1.98 -11.77
N ALA A 82 -17.37 -0.72 -12.10
CA ALA A 82 -16.51 0.42 -11.82
C ALA A 82 -16.29 0.61 -10.31
N ALA A 83 -17.34 0.47 -9.49
CA ALA A 83 -17.27 0.50 -8.04
C ALA A 83 -16.36 -0.63 -7.50
N ALA A 84 -16.50 -1.86 -8.00
CA ALA A 84 -15.63 -2.97 -7.61
C ALA A 84 -14.15 -2.71 -7.93
N VAL A 85 -13.84 -2.09 -9.07
CA VAL A 85 -12.48 -1.67 -9.42
C VAL A 85 -11.96 -0.60 -8.46
N LEU A 86 -12.77 0.39 -8.11
CA LEU A 86 -12.41 1.43 -7.14
C LEU A 86 -12.14 0.85 -5.76
N ASN A 87 -12.99 -0.06 -5.28
CA ASN A 87 -12.78 -0.77 -4.01
C ASN A 87 -11.50 -1.59 -4.01
N THR A 88 -11.17 -2.26 -5.12
CA THR A 88 -9.91 -3.01 -5.24
C THR A 88 -8.71 -2.07 -5.15
N LYS A 89 -8.77 -0.90 -5.81
CA LYS A 89 -7.72 0.12 -5.73
C LYS A 89 -7.60 0.70 -4.32
N ALA A 90 -8.71 0.98 -3.64
CA ALA A 90 -8.71 1.42 -2.25
C ALA A 90 -8.03 0.36 -1.35
N ALA A 91 -8.39 -0.92 -1.49
CA ALA A 91 -7.74 -1.99 -0.73
C ALA A 91 -6.23 -2.09 -0.99
N MET A 92 -5.79 -1.93 -2.24
CA MET A 92 -4.34 -1.90 -2.57
C MET A 92 -3.62 -0.73 -1.91
N LEU A 93 -4.23 0.46 -1.86
CA LEU A 93 -3.69 1.60 -1.12
C LEU A 93 -3.60 1.31 0.38
N GLY A 94 -4.61 0.63 0.96
CA GLY A 94 -4.58 0.14 2.33
C GLY A 94 -3.41 -0.81 2.61
N VAL A 95 -3.13 -1.74 1.69
CA VAL A 95 -1.95 -2.64 1.78
C VAL A 95 -0.64 -1.86 1.74
N ILE A 96 -0.53 -0.86 0.85
CA ILE A 96 0.66 -0.01 0.77
C ILE A 96 0.86 0.76 2.08
N ALA A 97 -0.20 1.34 2.66
CA ALA A 97 -0.13 2.03 3.95
C ALA A 97 0.34 1.08 5.07
N ALA A 98 -0.16 -0.16 5.10
CA ALA A 98 0.29 -1.17 6.06
C ALA A 98 1.77 -1.53 5.90
N LEU A 99 2.26 -1.67 4.66
CA LEU A 99 3.67 -1.91 4.37
C LEU A 99 4.55 -0.72 4.80
N MET A 100 4.10 0.51 4.56
CA MET A 100 4.81 1.71 5.00
C MET A 100 4.92 1.77 6.52
N ASN A 101 3.88 1.37 7.25
CA ASN A 101 3.90 1.27 8.70
C ASN A 101 4.89 0.18 9.18
N ALA A 102 4.91 -0.99 8.54
CA ALA A 102 5.88 -2.05 8.86
C ALA A 102 7.33 -1.58 8.65
N LEU A 103 7.60 -0.89 7.54
CA LEU A 103 8.92 -0.32 7.27
C LEU A 103 9.28 0.81 8.25
N TYR A 104 8.32 1.64 8.67
CA TYR A 104 8.53 2.67 9.69
C TYR A 104 9.03 2.05 11.01
N PHE A 105 8.40 0.96 11.46
CA PHE A 105 8.83 0.24 12.65
C PHE A 105 10.20 -0.41 12.45
N TRP A 106 10.42 -1.07 11.32
CA TRP A 106 11.70 -1.72 11.00
C TRP A 106 12.87 -0.72 11.01
N ILE A 107 12.74 0.41 10.31
CA ILE A 107 13.76 1.48 10.32
C ILE A 107 13.99 2.00 11.74
N GLY A 108 12.94 2.09 12.57
CA GLY A 108 13.06 2.45 13.98
C GLY A 108 13.87 1.48 14.84
N THR A 109 13.96 0.20 14.46
CA THR A 109 14.84 -0.76 15.16
C THR A 109 16.31 -0.50 14.90
N LEU A 110 16.67 0.09 13.74
CA LEU A 110 18.04 0.37 13.37
C LEU A 110 18.66 1.46 14.24
N SER A 111 17.88 2.47 14.64
CA SER A 111 18.36 3.55 15.50
C SER A 111 18.67 3.10 16.92
N ARG A 112 18.02 2.03 17.42
CA ARG A 112 18.27 1.46 18.75
C ARG A 112 19.50 0.56 18.82
N SER A 113 20.07 0.14 17.68
CA SER A 113 21.25 -0.73 17.68
C SER A 113 22.59 -0.01 17.92
N LYS A 114 22.55 1.33 18.09
CA LYS A 114 23.71 2.17 18.39
C LYS A 114 23.79 2.62 19.87
N GLU A 115 22.76 2.32 20.67
CA GLU A 115 22.78 2.46 22.13
C GLU A 115 23.20 1.14 22.76
#